data_AF-A0A497NTJ4-F1
#
_entry.id   AF-A0A497NTJ4-F1
#
_cell.length_a   1.000
_cell.length_b   1.000
_cell.length_c   1.000
_cell.angle_alpha   90.00
_cell.angle_beta   90.00
_cell.angle_gamma   90.00
#
_symmetry.space_group_name_H-M   'P 1'
#
loop_
_entity.id
_entity.type
_entity.pdbx_description
1 polymer ?
#
loop_
_entity_poly.entity_id
_entity_poly.type
_entity_poly.pdbx_seq_one_letter_code
_entity_poly.pdbx_strand_id
1 'polypeptide(L)' 'MVVKVGFVGCGGIAHTHMERLKKIPEARMVAFYDVVSEKAREAA' A
#
# COMPACT_ATOMS: atom_id res chain seq x y z
N MET A 1 -2.51 10.83 -15.88
CA MET A 1 -1.15 10.47 -15.39
C MET A 1 -1.34 9.68 -14.11
N VAL A 2 -0.65 8.54 -13.92
CA VAL A 2 -0.85 7.67 -12.73
C VAL A 2 0.31 7.87 -11.76
N VAL A 3 0.00 8.16 -10.49
CA VAL A 3 0.95 8.23 -9.39
C VAL A 3 1.24 6.82 -8.90
N LYS A 4 2.53 6.44 -8.91
CA LYS A 4 3.00 5.15 -8.39
C LYS A 4 3.35 5.32 -6.91
N VAL A 5 2.70 4.55 -6.05
CA VAL A 5 2.84 4.64 -4.59
C VAL A 5 3.53 3.39 -4.05
N GLY A 6 4.55 3.57 -3.22
CA GLY A 6 5.17 2.51 -2.44
C GLY A 6 4.84 2.68 -0.96
N PHE A 7 4.59 1.57 -0.26
CA PHE A 7 4.35 1.53 1.18
C PHE A 7 5.57 0.99 1.93
N VAL A 8 6.00 1.73 2.96
CA VAL A 8 7.00 1.30 3.94
C VAL A 8 6.30 1.24 5.30
N GLY A 9 6.00 0.02 5.73
CA GLY A 9 5.10 -0.29 6.84
C GLY A 9 3.70 -0.68 6.34
N CYS A 10 3.25 -1.87 6.73
CA CYS A 10 1.97 -2.49 6.39
C CYS A 10 1.13 -2.73 7.67
N GLY A 11 1.13 -1.75 8.58
CA GLY A 11 0.32 -1.76 9.81
C GLY A 11 -1.11 -1.24 9.59
N GLY A 12 -1.89 -1.16 10.68
CA GLY A 12 -3.33 -0.80 10.59
C GLY A 12 -3.62 0.57 9.94
N ILE A 13 -2.77 1.58 10.17
CA ILE A 13 -2.89 2.89 9.51
C ILE A 13 -2.62 2.75 8.01
N ALA A 14 -1.60 1.98 7.62
CA ALA A 14 -1.26 1.75 6.23
C ALA A 14 -2.42 1.11 5.46
N HIS A 15 -3.08 0.07 6.02
CA HIS A 15 -4.28 -0.52 5.44
C HIS A 15 -5.40 0.50 5.21
N THR A 16 -5.61 1.41 6.17
CA THR A 16 -6.60 2.48 6.05
C THR A 16 -6.29 3.43 4.88
N HIS A 17 -5.01 3.73 4.62
CA HIS A 17 -4.59 4.49 3.43
C HIS A 17 -4.76 3.67 2.14
N MET A 18 -4.37 2.40 2.14
CA MET A 18 -4.51 1.50 0.99
C MET A 18 -5.97 1.40 0.54
N GLU A 19 -6.91 1.20 1.47
CA GLU A 19 -8.35 1.12 1.15
C GLU A 19 -8.92 2.42 0.56
N ARG A 20 -8.38 3.58 0.95
CA ARG A 20 -8.77 4.87 0.36
C ARG A 20 -8.10 5.10 -0.99
N LEU A 21 -6.82 4.75 -1.13
CA LEU A 21 -6.07 4.88 -2.39
C LEU A 21 -6.63 3.97 -3.49
N LYS A 22 -7.15 2.79 -3.16
CA LYS A 22 -7.87 1.92 -4.11
C LYS A 22 -9.04 2.62 -4.80
N LYS A 23 -9.63 3.65 -4.17
CA LYS A 23 -10.77 4.41 -4.70
C LYS A 23 -10.34 5.59 -5.58
N ILE A 24 -9.04 5.87 -5.70
CA ILE A 24 -8.49 6.99 -6.48
C ILE A 24 -7.88 6.41 -7.77
N PRO A 25 -8.55 6.57 -8.94
CA PRO A 25 -8.09 5.98 -10.21
C PRO A 25 -6.68 6.41 -10.63
N GLU A 26 -6.26 7.59 -10.20
CA GLU A 26 -4.94 8.16 -10.50
C GLU A 26 -3.82 7.60 -9.61
N ALA A 27 -4.13 6.77 -8.60
CA ALA A 27 -3.15 6.18 -7.70
C ALA A 27 -3.01 4.68 -7.92
N ARG A 28 -1.77 4.21 -8.06
CA ARG A 28 -1.45 2.78 -8.15
C ARG A 28 -0.37 2.41 -7.15
N MET A 29 -0.71 1.50 -6.23
CA MET A 29 0.26 0.91 -5.31
C MET A 29 1.12 -0.10 -6.08
N VAL A 30 2.44 0.00 -5.98
CA VAL A 30 3.38 -0.79 -6.79
C VAL A 30 4.49 -1.47 -5.98
N ALA A 31 4.61 -1.16 -4.70
CA ALA A 31 5.63 -1.72 -3.83
C ALA A 31 5.17 -1.71 -2.37
N PHE A 32 5.55 -2.75 -1.63
CA PHE A 32 5.20 -2.92 -0.22
C PHE A 32 6.42 -3.46 0.53
N TYR A 33 6.68 -2.90 1.71
CA TYR A 33 7.70 -3.37 2.63
C TYR A 33 7.16 -3.35 4.05
N ASP A 34 7.52 -4.35 4.84
CA ASP A 34 7.33 -4.38 6.29
C ASP A 34 8.45 -5.23 6.90
N VAL A 35 8.83 -4.94 8.14
CA VAL A 35 9.81 -5.75 8.88
C VAL A 35 9.29 -7.18 9.10
N VAL A 36 7.96 -7.34 9.22
CA VAL A 36 7.29 -8.63 9.21
C VAL A 36 6.91 -8.95 7.76
N SER A 37 7.70 -9.77 7.08
CA SER A 37 7.55 -10.05 5.64
C SER A 37 6.16 -10.55 5.23
N GLU A 38 5.45 -11.23 6.13
CA GLU A 38 4.07 -11.69 5.89
C GLU A 38 3.10 -10.52 5.67
N LYS A 39 3.20 -9.45 6.47
CA LYS A 39 2.35 -8.26 6.31
C LYS A 39 2.57 -7.57 4.97
N ALA A 40 3.81 -7.53 4.49
CA ALA A 40 4.11 -6.98 3.17
C ALA A 40 3.51 -7.84 2.04
N ARG A 41 3.48 -9.17 2.21
CA ARG A 41 2.87 -10.10 1.24
C ARG A 41 1.34 -10.03 1.25
N GLU A 42 0.72 -9.88 2.41
CA GLU A 42 -0.73 -9.72 2.55
C GLU A 42 -1.24 -8.37 2.00
N ALA A 43 -0.40 -7.32 2.08
CA ALA A 43 -0.74 -5.99 1.60
C ALA A 43 -0.54 -5.81 0.07
N ALA A 44 0.25 -6.67 -0.57
CA ALA A 44 0.62 -6.61 -1.99
C ALA A 44 -0.51 -7.10 -2.92
#